data_AF-A0A853F021-F1
#
_entry.id   AF-A0A853F021-F1
#
_cell.length_a   1.000
_cell.length_b   1.000
_cell.length_c   1.000
_cell.angle_alpha   90.00
_cell.angle_beta   90.00
_cell.angle_gamma   90.00
#
_symmetry.space_group_name_H-M   'P 1'
#
loop_
_entity.id
_entity.type
_entity.pdbx_description
1 polymer ?
#
loop_
_entity_poly.entity_id
_entity_poly.type
_entity_poly.pdbx_seq_one_letter_code
_entity_poly.pdbx_strand_id
1 'polypeptide(L)'
;MLDFSENIKAGTGSILIKNSSDVTVTTINIASDTNKFSIAGDKLTIDVSALGLTDNKLTQGSYYITMDAGTVTDIAGNDAAAITKDTNQWVFANSKHFLPQSLDRCR
;
A
#
# COMPACT_ATOMS: atom_id res chain seq x y z
N MET A 1 -2.87 5.43 3.88
CA MET A 1 -4.06 4.84 3.23
C MET A 1 -3.88 4.97 1.72
N LEU A 2 -4.39 4.03 0.94
CA LEU A 2 -4.46 4.07 -0.52
C LEU A 2 -5.94 4.16 -0.91
N ASP A 3 -6.28 5.12 -1.78
CA ASP A 3 -7.63 5.37 -2.26
C ASP A 3 -7.73 5.01 -3.74
N PHE A 4 -8.74 4.22 -4.09
CA PHE A 4 -9.04 3.76 -5.44
C PHE A 4 -10.28 4.47 -5.98
N SER A 5 -10.49 4.43 -7.30
CA SER A 5 -11.68 5.02 -7.93
C SER A 5 -12.95 4.18 -7.78
N GLU A 6 -12.82 2.92 -7.38
CA GLU A 6 -13.89 1.93 -7.30
C GLU A 6 -13.70 1.00 -6.10
N ASN A 7 -14.76 0.27 -5.75
CA ASN A 7 -14.67 -0.75 -4.71
C ASN A 7 -13.69 -1.85 -5.11
N ILE A 8 -12.82 -2.22 -4.17
CA ILE A 8 -11.73 -3.15 -4.38
C ILE A 8 -11.87 -4.40 -3.52
N LYS A 9 -11.13 -5.45 -3.91
CA LYS A 9 -10.88 -6.66 -3.12
C LYS A 9 -9.42 -7.08 -3.26
N ALA A 10 -8.96 -7.90 -2.31
CA ALA A 10 -7.64 -8.52 -2.39
C ALA A 10 -7.53 -9.38 -3.66
N GLY A 11 -6.46 -9.19 -4.43
CA GLY A 11 -6.10 -10.04 -5.55
C GLY A 11 -5.01 -11.03 -5.17
N THR A 12 -3.90 -11.04 -5.92
CA THR A 12 -2.74 -11.89 -5.66
C THR A 12 -1.45 -11.10 -5.71
N GLY A 13 -0.47 -11.46 -4.89
CA GLY A 13 0.84 -10.82 -4.89
C GLY A 13 1.16 -10.21 -3.53
N SER A 14 1.91 -9.10 -3.55
CA SER A 14 2.41 -8.49 -2.32
C SER A 14 2.49 -6.99 -2.42
N ILE A 15 2.25 -6.36 -1.28
CA ILE A 15 2.54 -4.94 -1.04
C ILE A 15 3.92 -4.88 -0.40
N LEU A 16 4.84 -4.14 -1.00
CA LEU A 16 6.17 -3.92 -0.47
C LEU A 16 6.25 -2.51 0.09
N ILE A 17 6.82 -2.38 1.29
CA ILE A 17 7.20 -1.08 1.86
C ILE A 17 8.71 -0.96 1.74
N LYS A 18 9.18 0.08 1.07
CA LYS A 18 10.58 0.34 0.79
C LYS A 18 11.03 1.66 1.38
N ASN A 19 12.31 1.78 1.71
CA ASN A 19 12.91 3.06 2.08
C ASN A 19 13.35 3.86 0.83
N SER A 20 13.76 5.12 1.01
CA SER A 20 14.24 5.98 -0.08
C SER A 20 15.41 5.42 -0.91
N SER A 21 16.18 4.50 -0.35
CA SER A 21 17.28 3.77 -1.00
C SER A 21 16.82 2.48 -1.70
N ASP A 22 15.52 2.30 -1.90
CA ASP A 22 14.88 1.17 -2.58
C ASP A 22 15.05 -0.20 -1.90
N VAL A 23 15.43 -0.20 -0.62
CA VAL A 23 15.52 -1.41 0.20
C VAL A 23 14.14 -1.76 0.75
N THR A 24 13.70 -3.00 0.54
CA THR A 24 12.47 -3.54 1.13
C THR A 24 12.62 -3.68 2.64
N VAL A 25 11.75 -2.97 3.36
CA VAL A 25 11.68 -2.94 4.82
C VAL A 25 10.73 -4.01 5.32
N THR A 26 9.61 -4.18 4.61
CA THR A 26 8.64 -5.24 4.89
C THR A 26 7.85 -5.59 3.64
N THR A 27 7.30 -6.80 3.66
CA THR A 27 6.44 -7.36 2.62
C THR A 27 5.15 -7.85 3.26
N ILE A 28 4.03 -7.49 2.66
CA ILE A 28 2.68 -7.92 3.06
C ILE A 28 2.14 -8.76 1.91
N ASN A 29 1.95 -10.06 2.13
CA ASN A 29 1.26 -10.89 1.14
C ASN A 29 -0.24 -10.62 1.22
N ILE A 30 -0.84 -10.16 0.11
CA ILE A 30 -2.25 -9.71 0.12
C ILE A 30 -3.24 -10.83 0.42
N ALA A 31 -2.87 -12.09 0.14
CA ALA A 31 -3.73 -13.24 0.35
C ALA A 31 -3.61 -13.83 1.77
N SER A 32 -2.41 -13.79 2.37
CA SER A 32 -2.14 -14.48 3.65
C SER A 32 -1.95 -13.55 4.86
N ASP A 33 -1.53 -12.30 4.66
CA ASP A 33 -1.27 -11.34 5.75
C ASP A 33 -2.49 -10.45 6.04
N THR A 34 -3.67 -11.05 6.11
CA THR A 34 -4.97 -10.33 6.21
C THR A 34 -5.15 -9.53 7.51
N ASN A 35 -4.25 -9.70 8.48
CA ASN A 35 -4.20 -8.93 9.72
C ASN A 35 -3.30 -7.67 9.62
N LYS A 36 -2.57 -7.48 8.53
CA LYS A 36 -1.66 -6.32 8.33
C LYS A 36 -2.30 -5.18 7.54
N PHE A 37 -3.52 -5.38 7.05
CA PHE A 37 -4.26 -4.39 6.27
C PHE A 37 -5.77 -4.60 6.41
N SER A 38 -6.54 -3.61 5.96
CA SER A 38 -7.98 -3.70 5.78
C SER A 38 -8.40 -3.09 4.45
N ILE A 39 -9.44 -3.65 3.86
CA ILE A 39 -10.12 -3.10 2.68
C ILE A 39 -11.55 -2.74 3.07
N ALA A 40 -11.95 -1.51 2.79
CA ALA A 40 -13.30 -1.02 3.02
C ALA A 40 -13.73 -0.15 1.84
N GLY A 41 -14.65 -0.67 1.02
CA GLY A 41 -15.07 -0.02 -0.22
C GLY A 41 -13.90 0.15 -1.18
N ASP A 42 -13.55 1.41 -1.47
CA ASP A 42 -12.49 1.87 -2.35
C ASP A 42 -11.16 2.16 -1.62
N LYS A 43 -11.05 1.81 -0.33
CA LYS A 43 -9.88 2.12 0.50
C LYS A 43 -9.13 0.89 0.92
N LEU A 44 -7.82 0.91 0.74
CA LEU A 44 -6.87 -0.03 1.34
C LEU A 44 -6.07 0.70 2.44
N THR A 45 -6.19 0.21 3.68
CA THR A 45 -5.49 0.74 4.84
C THR A 45 -4.48 -0.27 5.34
N ILE A 46 -3.20 0.11 5.38
CA ILE A 46 -2.14 -0.72 5.96
C ILE A 46 -2.04 -0.39 7.45
N ASP A 47 -2.11 -1.41 8.29
CA ASP A 47 -1.91 -1.28 9.73
C ASP A 47 -0.43 -1.38 10.06
N VAL A 48 0.22 -0.21 10.21
CA VAL A 48 1.65 -0.12 10.52
C VAL A 48 2.00 -0.79 11.85
N SER A 49 1.08 -0.80 12.82
CA SER A 49 1.32 -1.43 14.12
C SER A 49 1.42 -2.96 14.02
N ALA A 50 0.67 -3.55 13.08
CA ALA A 50 0.71 -4.97 12.78
C ALA A 50 1.95 -5.41 11.97
N LEU A 51 2.77 -4.45 11.48
CA LEU A 51 3.97 -4.75 10.71
C LEU A 51 5.20 -5.09 11.58
N GLY A 52 5.11 -4.91 12.90
CA GLY A 52 6.26 -5.09 13.81
C GLY A 52 7.41 -4.11 13.53
N LEU A 53 7.12 -3.02 12.82
CA LEU A 53 8.06 -1.93 12.57
C LEU A 53 8.10 -1.07 13.83
N THR A 54 9.03 -1.37 14.73
CA THR A 54 9.29 -0.53 15.91
C THR A 54 9.84 0.82 15.45
N ASP A 55 9.63 1.88 16.23
CA ASP A 55 10.10 3.25 15.92
C ASP A 55 11.60 3.33 15.57
N ASN A 56 12.38 2.33 15.99
CA ASN A 56 13.82 2.23 15.71
C ASN A 56 14.17 1.63 14.33
N LYS A 57 13.21 0.97 13.65
CA LYS A 57 13.34 0.47 12.25
C LYS A 57 12.79 1.47 11.23
N LEU A 58 11.89 2.34 11.65
CA LEU A 58 11.41 3.49 10.89
C LEU A 58 12.07 4.76 11.42
N THR A 59 13.38 4.87 11.26
CA THR A 59 14.05 6.16 11.48
C THR A 59 13.40 7.20 10.57
N GLN A 60 13.36 8.46 11.02
CA GLN A 60 12.83 9.58 10.22
C GLN A 60 13.40 9.50 8.80
N GLY A 61 12.52 9.23 7.83
CA GLY A 61 12.93 8.84 6.49
C GLY A 61 11.75 8.82 5.53
N SER A 62 12.04 8.98 4.24
CA SER A 62 11.05 8.80 3.17
C SER A 62 10.92 7.31 2.88
N TYR A 63 9.70 6.78 2.98
CA TYR A 63 9.37 5.41 2.58
C TYR A 63 8.41 5.50 1.40
N TYR A 64 8.17 4.38 0.73
CA TYR A 64 7.12 4.30 -0.26
C TYR A 64 6.59 2.88 -0.35
N ILE A 65 5.42 2.74 -0.96
CA ILE A 65 4.79 1.45 -1.21
C ILE A 65 4.91 1.13 -2.69
N THR A 66 5.19 -0.14 -3.00
CA THR A 66 5.03 -0.69 -4.33
C THR A 66 4.17 -1.93 -4.30
N MET A 67 3.43 -2.17 -5.38
CA MET A 67 2.72 -3.42 -5.61
C MET A 67 2.57 -3.63 -7.11
N ASP A 68 2.59 -4.87 -7.56
CA ASP A 68 2.36 -5.19 -8.97
C ASP A 68 0.87 -5.10 -9.31
N ALA A 69 0.56 -4.98 -10.61
CA ALA A 69 -0.82 -5.04 -11.07
C ALA A 69 -1.47 -6.36 -10.63
N GLY A 70 -2.74 -6.30 -10.24
CA GLY A 70 -3.48 -7.46 -9.73
C GLY A 70 -3.22 -7.82 -8.27
N THR A 71 -2.34 -7.07 -7.56
CA THR A 71 -2.25 -7.16 -6.08
C THR A 71 -3.59 -6.80 -5.44
N VAL A 72 -4.28 -5.82 -6.03
CA VAL A 72 -5.66 -5.44 -5.72
C VAL A 72 -6.45 -5.51 -7.02
N THR A 73 -7.70 -5.91 -6.94
CA THR A 73 -8.63 -5.94 -8.09
C THR A 73 -9.92 -5.20 -7.72
N ASP A 74 -10.69 -4.78 -8.71
CA ASP A 74 -12.08 -4.38 -8.47
C ASP A 74 -12.96 -5.59 -8.11
N ILE A 75 -14.23 -5.34 -7.81
CA ILE A 75 -15.18 -6.41 -7.50
C ILE A 75 -15.36 -7.38 -8.67
N ALA A 76 -15.28 -6.92 -9.92
CA ALA A 76 -15.40 -7.72 -11.13
C ALA A 76 -14.15 -8.58 -11.43
N GLY A 77 -13.01 -8.30 -10.78
CA GLY A 77 -11.75 -8.98 -10.98
C GLY A 77 -10.81 -8.31 -11.99
N ASN A 78 -11.05 -7.05 -12.37
CA ASN A 78 -10.09 -6.28 -13.15
C ASN A 78 -8.95 -5.80 -12.25
N ASP A 79 -7.72 -5.90 -12.75
CA ASP A 79 -6.53 -5.55 -12.00
C ASP A 79 -6.41 -4.04 -11.78
N ALA A 80 -6.09 -3.63 -10.55
CA ALA A 80 -5.57 -2.30 -10.30
C ALA A 80 -4.18 -2.17 -10.92
N ALA A 81 -3.86 -0.97 -11.40
CA ALA A 81 -2.52 -0.66 -11.90
C ALA A 81 -1.44 -0.89 -10.82
N ALA A 82 -0.23 -1.19 -11.27
CA ALA A 82 0.92 -1.30 -10.37
C ALA A 82 1.18 0.05 -9.68
N ILE A 83 1.57 -0.03 -8.41
CA ILE A 83 2.12 1.10 -7.67
C ILE A 83 3.64 1.00 -7.73
N THR A 84 4.29 2.04 -8.24
CA THR A 84 5.75 2.18 -8.28
C THR A 84 6.21 3.36 -7.41
N LYS A 85 7.53 3.50 -7.26
CA LYS A 85 8.15 4.64 -6.56
C LYS A 85 7.71 5.99 -7.14
N ASP A 86 7.63 6.07 -8.47
CA ASP A 86 7.36 7.31 -9.20
C ASP A 86 5.87 7.68 -9.18
N THR A 87 4.99 6.68 -9.06
CA THR A 87 3.55 6.89 -8.93
C THR A 87 3.09 7.07 -7.48
N ASN A 88 4.00 6.96 -6.49
CA ASN A 88 3.62 6.93 -5.08
C ASN A 88 4.75 7.35 -4.11
N GLN A 89 4.96 8.65 -3.93
CA GLN A 89 5.95 9.14 -2.95
C GLN A 89 5.28 9.37 -1.58
N TRP A 90 5.56 8.50 -0.60
CA TRP A 90 5.06 8.68 0.77
C TRP A 90 6.08 9.49 1.58
N VAL A 91 5.78 10.76 1.87
CA VAL A 91 6.57 11.55 2.83
C VAL A 91 5.85 11.51 4.18
N PHE A 92 6.43 10.83 5.17
CA PHE A 92 5.98 10.97 6.56
C PHE A 92 6.49 12.31 7.11
N ALA A 93 5.61 13.29 7.27
CA ALA A 93 5.84 14.41 8.18
C ALA A 93 5.08 14.16 9.48
N ASN A 94 5.68 14.56 10.60
CA ASN A 94 5.08 14.46 11.93
C ASN A 94 3.65 15.01 11.88
N SER A 95 2.67 14.13 12.10
CA SER A 95 1.20 14.32 12.09
C SER A 95 0.52 13.55 10.96
N LYS A 96 -0.24 12.54 11.39
CA LYS A 96 -1.07 11.65 10.60
C LYS A 96 -2.00 12.42 9.66
N HIS A 97 -1.59 12.66 8.43
CA HIS A 97 -2.54 12.90 7.35
C HIS A 97 -1.93 12.57 6.00
N PHE A 98 -2.59 11.64 5.30
CA PHE A 98 -2.22 11.19 3.97
C PHE A 98 -2.93 12.08 2.95
N LEU A 99 -2.25 12.46 1.88
CA LEU A 99 -2.93 12.98 0.70
C LEU A 99 -3.39 11.75 -0.12
N PRO A 100 -4.68 11.61 -0.44
CA PRO A 100 -5.13 10.53 -1.31
C PRO A 100 -4.47 10.71 -2.68
N GLN A 101 -3.61 9.77 -3.08
CA GLN A 101 -3.23 9.65 -4.48
C GLN A 101 -4.37 8.90 -5.15
N SER A 102 -5.12 9.59 -6.02
CA SER A 102 -6.12 8.96 -6.89
C SER A 102 -5.41 7.98 -7.82
N LEU A 103 -5.48 6.69 -7.51
CA LEU A 103 -4.99 5.62 -8.38
C LEU A 103 -6.10 5.25 -9.37
N ASP A 104 -6.16 5.99 -10.47
CA ASP A 104 -6.87 5.68 -11.71
C ASP A 104 -6.11 4.49 -12.38
N ARG A 105 -6.63 3.32 -12.78
CA ARG A 105 -7.97 2.75 -12.98
C ARG A 105 -7.84 1.21 -12.85
N CYS A 106 -8.69 0.54 -12.07
CA CYS A 106 -9.19 -0.76 -12.52
C CYS A 106 -10.04 -0.44 -13.77
N ARG A 107 -9.83 -1.11 -14.90
CA ARG A 107 -10.57 -0.84 -16.13
C ARG A 107 -11.31 -2.09 -16.57
#